data_AF-A0A353CA47-F1
#
_entry.id   AF-A0A353CA47-F1
#
_cell.length_a   1.000
_cell.length_b   1.000
_cell.length_c   1.000
_cell.angle_alpha   90.00
_cell.angle_beta   90.00
_cell.angle_gamma   90.00
#
_symmetry.space_group_name_H-M   'P 1'
#
loop_
_entity.id
_entity.type
_entity.pdbx_description
1 polymer ?
#
loop_
_entity_poly.entity_id
_entity_poly.type
_entity_poly.pdbx_seq_one_letter_code
_entity_poly.pdbx_strand_id
1 'polypeptide(L)'
;MHRRILIIDDHDDLASSLDEVFSHDGHEVHIAQTRAEAVAFDDIEKFDLVITDLDVEKAACETPANGDGPVCLPQLPAGITAEHIKAFKICAANFRRDGFNEDELKEIVATILDYKTRFVDKIEFVQDLHEYIEFEFPSAISLMHVILEYLMKRVEKLGVIKPEQSNLFIALDEAFVNAVKHGNKFDAEKLVRVSAEVSSKEARFTIEDEGEGFDVNNIPDPLDPENLFKSSGRGVLFIYNIMDEVAYNERGNRLTMVKKKSEDSAV
;
A
#
# COMPACT_ATOMS: atom_id res chain seq x y z
N MET A 1 5.85 0.86 24.88
CA MET A 1 4.39 0.88 25.09
C MET A 1 3.88 -0.49 24.65
N HIS A 2 2.93 -1.11 25.36
CA HIS A 2 2.50 -2.47 25.02
C HIS A 2 1.44 -2.41 23.92
N ARG A 3 1.79 -2.80 22.68
CA ARG A 3 0.88 -2.88 21.53
C ARG A 3 0.58 -4.33 21.21
N ARG A 4 -0.61 -4.61 20.70
CA ARG A 4 -1.01 -5.96 20.26
C ARG A 4 -0.83 -6.05 18.76
N ILE A 5 0.08 -6.90 18.31
CA ILE A 5 0.43 -7.07 16.89
C ILE A 5 0.07 -8.48 16.46
N LEU A 6 -0.70 -8.62 15.38
CA LEU A 6 -0.99 -9.90 14.74
C LEU A 6 -0.17 -10.00 13.46
N ILE A 7 0.56 -11.10 13.29
CA ILE A 7 1.35 -11.40 12.10
C ILE A 7 0.79 -12.67 11.46
N ILE A 8 0.43 -12.59 10.19
CA ILE A 8 -0.10 -13.69 9.40
C ILE A 8 0.92 -13.98 8.30
N ASP A 9 1.65 -15.09 8.41
CA ASP A 9 2.75 -15.45 7.51
C ASP A 9 2.76 -16.96 7.28
N ASP A 10 2.70 -17.38 6.02
CA ASP A 10 2.67 -18.79 5.61
C ASP A 10 4.07 -19.43 5.51
N HIS A 11 5.13 -18.63 5.48
CA HIS A 11 6.51 -19.09 5.37
C HIS A 11 7.33 -18.93 6.66
N ASP A 12 6.73 -18.35 7.71
CA ASP A 12 7.28 -18.12 9.08
C ASP A 12 8.56 -17.26 9.18
N ASP A 13 9.31 -17.10 8.08
CA ASP A 13 10.55 -16.32 7.98
C ASP A 13 10.38 -14.86 8.46
N LEU A 14 9.29 -14.19 8.04
CA LEU A 14 9.00 -12.81 8.44
C LEU A 14 8.42 -12.76 9.85
N ALA A 15 7.50 -13.67 10.18
CA ALA A 15 6.85 -13.72 11.48
C ALA A 15 7.82 -13.96 12.63
N SER A 16 8.68 -14.97 12.53
CA SER A 16 9.68 -15.28 13.56
C SER A 16 10.64 -14.10 13.80
N SER A 17 11.05 -13.42 12.73
CA SER A 17 11.97 -12.28 12.82
C SER A 17 11.32 -11.04 13.46
N LEU A 18 10.06 -10.77 13.12
CA LEU A 18 9.32 -9.65 13.70
C LEU A 18 8.88 -9.93 15.14
N ASP A 19 8.57 -11.17 15.48
CA ASP A 19 8.26 -11.56 16.86
C ASP A 19 9.44 -11.30 17.80
N GLU A 20 10.65 -11.72 17.41
CA GLU A 20 11.85 -11.48 18.24
C GLU A 20 12.05 -9.98 18.53
N VAL A 21 11.92 -9.14 17.49
CA VAL A 21 12.11 -7.68 17.62
C VAL A 21 11.00 -7.04 18.46
N PHE A 22 9.74 -7.30 18.12
CA PHE A 22 8.62 -6.64 18.80
C PHE A 22 8.39 -7.14 20.21
N SER A 23 8.62 -8.43 20.48
CA SER A 23 8.59 -8.97 21.83
C SER A 23 9.72 -8.39 22.70
N HIS A 24 10.91 -8.14 22.13
CA HIS A 24 12.00 -7.44 22.82
C HIS A 24 11.65 -5.99 23.17
N ASP A 25 10.95 -5.29 22.28
CA ASP A 25 10.46 -3.92 22.51
C ASP A 25 9.24 -3.86 23.44
N GLY A 26 8.77 -5.02 23.89
CA GLY A 26 7.72 -5.18 24.89
C GLY A 26 6.30 -5.12 24.32
N HIS A 27 6.12 -5.46 23.05
CA HIS A 27 4.81 -5.64 22.41
C HIS A 27 4.28 -7.07 22.62
N GLU A 28 2.96 -7.26 22.51
CA GLU A 28 2.29 -8.56 22.51
C GLU A 28 2.12 -9.02 21.06
N VAL A 29 2.90 -10.01 20.63
CA VAL A 29 2.86 -10.53 19.27
C VAL A 29 2.08 -11.83 19.22
N HIS A 30 1.20 -11.94 18.23
CA HIS A 30 0.45 -13.16 17.90
C HIS A 30 0.78 -13.55 16.48
N ILE A 31 1.03 -14.83 16.24
CA ILE A 31 1.38 -15.37 14.91
C ILE A 31 0.28 -16.33 14.46
N ALA A 32 -0.15 -16.20 13.21
CA ALA A 32 -1.01 -17.15 12.52
C ALA A 32 -0.32 -17.62 11.23
N GLN A 33 -0.34 -18.92 10.97
CA GLN A 33 0.35 -19.51 9.80
C GLN A 33 -0.55 -19.60 8.57
N THR A 34 -1.87 -19.45 8.75
CA THR A 34 -2.82 -19.56 7.65
C THR A 34 -3.91 -18.49 7.71
N ARG A 35 -4.49 -18.19 6.55
CA ARG A 35 -5.68 -17.32 6.45
C ARG A 35 -6.86 -17.86 7.28
N ALA A 36 -7.02 -19.18 7.37
CA ALA A 36 -8.10 -19.79 8.14
C ALA A 36 -7.93 -19.59 9.65
N GLU A 37 -6.70 -19.72 10.16
CA GLU A 37 -6.35 -19.40 11.54
C GLU A 37 -6.61 -17.92 11.85
N ALA A 38 -6.18 -17.02 10.95
CA ALA A 38 -6.44 -15.60 11.08
C ALA A 38 -7.94 -15.29 11.20
N VAL A 39 -8.77 -15.84 10.32
CA VAL A 39 -10.24 -15.63 10.35
C VAL A 39 -10.90 -16.24 11.60
N ALA A 40 -10.29 -17.24 12.22
CA ALA A 40 -10.79 -17.86 13.44
C ALA A 40 -10.55 -17.03 14.71
N PHE A 41 -9.76 -15.94 14.63
CA PHE A 41 -9.66 -15.00 15.74
C PHE A 41 -10.94 -14.16 15.82
N ASP A 42 -11.78 -14.44 16.83
CA ASP A 42 -13.00 -13.67 17.13
C ASP A 42 -12.72 -12.18 17.44
N ASP A 43 -11.46 -11.80 17.64
CA ASP A 43 -11.02 -10.52 18.19
C ASP A 43 -9.96 -9.79 17.34
N ILE A 44 -9.95 -9.97 16.01
CA ILE A 44 -9.02 -9.25 15.11
C ILE A 44 -9.03 -7.73 15.34
N GLU A 45 -10.19 -7.16 15.66
CA GLU A 45 -10.35 -5.72 15.89
C GLU A 45 -9.61 -5.21 17.14
N LYS A 46 -9.19 -6.10 18.06
CA LYS A 46 -8.45 -5.74 19.27
C LYS A 46 -6.94 -5.60 19.05
N PHE A 47 -6.45 -5.92 17.85
CA PHE A 47 -5.04 -5.72 17.51
C PHE A 47 -4.82 -4.28 17.03
N ASP A 48 -3.78 -3.64 17.55
CA ASP A 48 -3.37 -2.30 17.11
C ASP A 48 -2.83 -2.33 15.67
N LEU A 49 -2.18 -3.45 15.30
CA LEU A 49 -1.53 -3.65 14.02
C LEU A 49 -1.72 -5.10 13.54
N VAL A 50 -2.11 -5.26 12.28
CA VAL A 50 -2.17 -6.56 11.61
C VAL A 50 -1.26 -6.53 10.40
N ILE A 51 -0.36 -7.51 10.31
CA ILE A 51 0.56 -7.72 9.21
C ILE A 51 0.16 -9.02 8.54
N THR A 52 0.07 -9.01 7.21
CA THR A 52 -0.20 -10.19 6.41
C THR A 52 0.85 -10.30 5.33
N ASP A 53 1.50 -11.44 5.21
CA ASP A 53 2.38 -11.81 4.09
C ASP A 53 2.02 -13.24 3.67
N LEU A 54 1.28 -13.38 2.59
CA LEU A 54 0.75 -14.67 2.15
C LEU A 54 1.08 -14.91 0.68
N ASP A 55 1.53 -16.11 0.35
CA ASP A 55 1.56 -16.60 -1.02
C ASP A 55 0.18 -17.19 -1.37
N VAL A 56 -0.47 -16.56 -2.34
CA VAL A 56 -1.84 -16.89 -2.72
C VAL A 56 -1.77 -17.94 -3.82
N GLU A 57 -2.10 -19.18 -3.47
CA GLU A 57 -2.32 -20.22 -4.47
C GLU A 57 -3.48 -19.84 -5.39
N LYS A 58 -3.33 -20.15 -6.68
CA LYS A 58 -4.32 -19.84 -7.75
C LYS A 58 -5.74 -20.32 -7.43
N ALA A 59 -5.88 -21.37 -6.60
CA ALA A 59 -7.16 -21.92 -6.15
C ALA A 59 -7.89 -21.05 -5.09
N ALA A 60 -7.16 -20.21 -4.34
CA ALA A 60 -7.75 -19.33 -3.32
C ALA A 60 -8.39 -18.06 -3.90
N CYS A 61 -8.09 -17.73 -5.16
CA CYS A 61 -8.74 -16.65 -5.93
C CYS A 61 -10.23 -16.91 -6.23
N GLU A 62 -10.76 -18.09 -5.89
CA GLU A 62 -12.18 -18.45 -6.06
C GLU A 62 -13.08 -18.08 -4.87
N THR A 63 -12.56 -17.37 -3.85
CA THR A 63 -13.41 -16.84 -2.75
C THR A 63 -14.10 -15.53 -3.14
N PRO A 64 -15.36 -15.31 -2.73
CA PRO A 64 -16.26 -14.39 -3.42
C PRO A 64 -15.85 -12.92 -3.24
N ALA A 65 -16.04 -12.16 -4.32
CA ALA A 65 -15.87 -10.71 -4.44
C ALA A 65 -16.84 -9.86 -3.58
N ASN A 66 -17.39 -10.43 -2.51
CA ASN A 66 -18.26 -9.71 -1.58
C ASN A 66 -17.42 -9.37 -0.36
N GLY A 67 -17.19 -8.07 -0.14
CA GLY A 67 -16.36 -7.49 0.92
C GLY A 67 -16.87 -7.72 2.34
N ASP A 68 -17.05 -8.98 2.74
CA ASP A 68 -17.57 -9.44 4.03
C ASP A 68 -16.51 -10.27 4.81
N GLY A 69 -15.25 -10.26 4.34
CA GLY A 69 -14.11 -10.76 5.11
C GLY A 69 -13.61 -9.70 6.10
N PRO A 70 -12.93 -10.09 7.19
CA PRO A 70 -12.37 -9.12 8.13
C PRO A 70 -11.50 -8.11 7.37
N VAL A 71 -11.73 -6.82 7.64
CA VAL A 71 -11.11 -5.66 6.96
C VAL A 71 -9.58 -5.78 6.88
N CYS A 72 -8.99 -6.52 7.82
CA CYS A 72 -7.56 -6.70 8.00
C CYS A 72 -6.89 -7.68 7.02
N LEU A 73 -7.63 -8.42 6.19
CA LEU A 73 -7.05 -9.29 5.16
C LEU A 73 -6.94 -8.58 3.80
N PRO A 74 -5.93 -8.89 2.98
CA PRO A 74 -5.80 -8.33 1.64
C PRO A 74 -6.98 -8.74 0.76
N GLN A 75 -7.51 -7.79 -0.01
CA GLN A 75 -8.57 -8.05 -0.98
C GLN A 75 -7.93 -8.27 -2.35
N LEU A 76 -7.94 -9.52 -2.80
CA LEU A 76 -7.43 -9.85 -4.13
C LEU A 76 -8.46 -9.44 -5.20
N PRO A 77 -8.05 -8.70 -6.24
CA PRO A 77 -8.95 -8.42 -7.36
C PRO A 77 -9.34 -9.72 -8.08
N ALA A 78 -10.59 -9.78 -8.54
CA ALA A 78 -11.11 -10.94 -9.24
C ALA A 78 -10.47 -11.09 -10.65
N GLY A 79 -10.11 -12.32 -11.04
CA GLY A 79 -9.68 -12.64 -12.41
C GLY A 79 -8.18 -12.62 -12.67
N ILE A 80 -7.34 -12.69 -11.65
CA ILE A 80 -5.87 -12.72 -11.79
C ILE A 80 -5.44 -14.06 -12.41
N THR A 81 -4.67 -14.00 -13.50
CA THR A 81 -4.18 -15.20 -14.22
C THR A 81 -2.73 -15.56 -13.90
N ALA A 82 -2.06 -14.82 -13.00
CA ALA A 82 -0.66 -15.02 -12.64
C ALA A 82 -0.42 -16.41 -12.01
N GLU A 83 0.79 -16.94 -12.20
CA GLU A 83 1.19 -18.23 -11.62
C GLU A 83 1.64 -18.08 -10.17
N HIS A 84 2.21 -16.94 -9.80
CA HIS A 84 2.67 -16.63 -8.44
C HIS A 84 2.10 -15.29 -7.99
N ILE A 85 1.19 -15.32 -7.02
CA ILE A 85 0.57 -14.14 -6.44
C ILE A 85 1.06 -14.02 -4.99
N LYS A 86 1.62 -12.87 -4.64
CA LYS A 86 2.02 -12.55 -3.26
C LYS A 86 1.19 -11.40 -2.74
N ALA A 87 0.54 -11.60 -1.60
CA ALA A 87 -0.31 -10.60 -0.96
C ALA A 87 0.31 -10.15 0.36
N PHE A 88 0.68 -8.87 0.42
CA PHE A 88 1.24 -8.23 1.60
C PHE A 88 0.31 -7.11 2.07
N LYS A 89 0.01 -7.06 3.37
CA LYS A 89 -0.83 -6.01 3.95
C LYS A 89 -0.31 -5.56 5.31
N ILE A 90 -0.34 -4.26 5.56
CA ILE A 90 -0.23 -3.68 6.91
C ILE A 90 -1.51 -2.90 7.19
N CYS A 91 -2.23 -3.31 8.24
CA CYS A 91 -3.46 -2.65 8.70
C CYS A 91 -3.25 -2.13 10.12
N ALA A 92 -3.20 -0.80 10.25
CA ALA A 92 -3.08 -0.07 11.51
C ALA A 92 -4.37 0.72 11.83
N ALA A 93 -5.52 0.30 11.29
CA ALA A 93 -6.80 1.01 11.42
C ALA A 93 -7.26 1.17 12.89
N ASN A 94 -6.87 0.21 13.74
CA ASN A 94 -7.21 0.14 15.16
C ASN A 94 -6.07 0.62 16.08
N PHE A 95 -4.98 1.15 15.50
CA PHE A 95 -3.88 1.69 16.29
C PHE A 95 -4.43 2.76 17.23
N ARG A 96 -4.36 2.50 18.55
CA ARG A 96 -5.14 3.26 19.54
C ARG A 96 -4.98 4.77 19.37
N ARG A 97 -6.12 5.43 19.22
CA ARG A 97 -6.25 6.88 18.93
C ARG A 97 -5.98 7.74 20.16
N ASP A 98 -6.23 7.21 21.36
CA ASP A 98 -5.86 7.84 22.63
C ASP A 98 -4.35 7.71 22.87
N GLY A 99 -3.61 8.81 22.68
CA GLY A 99 -2.14 8.81 22.80
C GLY A 99 -1.43 8.38 21.51
N PHE A 100 -2.03 8.65 20.35
CA PHE A 100 -1.41 8.44 19.05
C PHE A 100 -0.04 9.11 18.97
N ASN A 101 0.98 8.31 18.70
CA ASN A 101 2.33 8.77 18.46
C ASN A 101 2.72 8.39 17.03
N GLU A 102 2.79 9.41 16.16
CA GLU A 102 3.17 9.25 14.76
C GLU A 102 4.57 8.64 14.59
N ASP A 103 5.51 8.98 15.48
CA ASP A 103 6.87 8.47 15.41
C ASP A 103 6.94 6.98 15.81
N GLU A 104 6.15 6.56 16.80
CA GLU A 104 6.06 5.14 17.20
C GLU A 104 5.52 4.29 16.03
N LEU A 105 4.42 4.70 15.41
CA LEU A 105 3.86 3.97 14.27
C LEU A 105 4.84 3.94 13.10
N LYS A 106 5.54 5.05 12.85
CA LYS A 106 6.57 5.12 11.81
C LYS A 106 7.73 4.16 12.06
N GLU A 107 8.22 4.07 13.30
CA GLU A 107 9.30 3.15 13.67
C GLU A 107 8.87 1.69 13.48
N ILE A 108 7.66 1.34 13.92
CA ILE A 108 7.10 -0.01 13.74
C ILE A 108 6.96 -0.34 12.25
N VAL A 109 6.33 0.52 11.45
CA VAL A 109 6.15 0.32 10.01
C VAL A 109 7.48 0.25 9.28
N ALA A 110 8.45 1.12 9.60
CA ALA A 110 9.77 1.10 8.99
C ALA A 110 10.50 -0.21 9.27
N THR A 111 10.39 -0.73 10.50
CA THR A 111 10.96 -2.03 10.87
C THR A 111 10.33 -3.15 10.05
N ILE A 112 8.99 -3.18 9.93
CA ILE A 112 8.30 -4.20 9.14
C ILE A 112 8.76 -4.19 7.69
N LEU A 113 8.82 -3.00 7.07
CA LEU A 113 9.20 -2.88 5.67
C LEU A 113 10.68 -3.20 5.42
N ASP A 114 11.57 -2.89 6.36
CA ASP A 114 13.00 -3.26 6.28
C ASP A 114 13.17 -4.79 6.32
N TYR A 115 12.52 -5.47 7.27
CA TYR A 115 12.53 -6.93 7.34
C TYR A 115 11.91 -7.55 6.08
N LYS A 116 10.71 -7.08 5.69
CA LYS A 116 10.02 -7.53 4.47
C LYS A 116 10.90 -7.40 3.22
N THR A 117 11.66 -6.30 3.10
CA THR A 117 12.57 -6.12 1.97
C THR A 117 13.62 -7.23 1.93
N ARG A 118 14.24 -7.55 3.08
CA ARG A 118 15.30 -8.57 3.19
C ARG A 118 14.82 -10.00 2.89
N PHE A 119 13.59 -10.36 3.27
CA PHE A 119 13.08 -11.74 3.08
C PHE A 119 12.53 -12.01 1.68
N VAL A 120 11.96 -11.00 1.01
CA VAL A 120 11.42 -11.16 -0.35
C VAL A 120 12.52 -11.29 -1.42
N ASP A 121 13.77 -11.03 -1.08
CA ASP A 121 14.91 -11.06 -2.00
C ASP A 121 15.34 -12.47 -2.46
N LYS A 122 14.77 -13.54 -1.90
CA LYS A 122 15.17 -14.93 -2.20
C LYS A 122 14.48 -15.58 -3.42
N ILE A 123 13.50 -14.92 -4.06
CA ILE A 123 12.68 -15.58 -5.10
C ILE A 123 13.41 -15.60 -6.46
N GLU A 124 13.78 -16.79 -6.95
CA GLU A 124 14.38 -17.02 -8.28
C GLU A 124 13.41 -16.76 -9.46
N PHE A 125 12.13 -16.46 -9.19
CA PHE A 125 11.03 -16.31 -10.16
C PHE A 125 10.45 -14.88 -10.26
N VAL A 126 11.27 -13.84 -10.14
CA VAL A 126 10.82 -12.42 -10.16
C VAL A 126 10.02 -12.04 -11.43
N GLN A 127 10.20 -12.75 -12.54
CA GLN A 127 9.58 -12.38 -13.84
C GLN A 127 8.06 -12.64 -13.89
N ASP A 128 7.54 -13.60 -13.14
CA ASP A 128 6.13 -14.01 -13.13
C ASP A 128 5.41 -13.70 -11.81
N LEU A 129 6.10 -12.98 -10.91
CA LEU A 129 5.55 -12.56 -9.63
C LEU A 129 4.58 -11.38 -9.82
N HIS A 130 3.37 -11.53 -9.31
CA HIS A 130 2.40 -10.46 -9.17
C HIS A 130 2.22 -10.17 -7.68
N GLU A 131 2.62 -8.97 -7.26
CA GLU A 131 2.53 -8.54 -5.87
C GLU A 131 1.34 -7.61 -5.65
N TYR A 132 0.56 -7.92 -4.64
CA TYR A 132 -0.52 -7.10 -4.10
C TYR A 132 -0.06 -6.58 -2.76
N ILE A 133 0.11 -5.27 -2.66
CA ILE A 133 0.58 -4.59 -1.46
C ILE A 133 -0.56 -3.69 -0.98
N GLU A 134 -0.95 -3.81 0.28
CA GLU A 134 -1.99 -3.00 0.89
C GLU A 134 -1.52 -2.38 2.21
N PHE A 135 -2.04 -1.19 2.46
CA PHE A 135 -1.56 -0.29 3.48
C PHE A 135 -2.76 0.51 3.99
N GLU A 136 -3.10 0.38 5.26
CA GLU A 136 -4.23 1.11 5.85
C GLU A 136 -3.79 1.68 7.19
N PHE A 137 -3.76 3.02 7.30
CA PHE A 137 -3.24 3.68 8.49
C PHE A 137 -3.98 4.98 8.79
N PRO A 138 -3.88 5.49 10.03
CA PRO A 138 -4.25 6.86 10.37
C PRO A 138 -3.60 7.87 9.42
N SER A 139 -4.32 8.96 9.14
CA SER A 139 -3.90 10.03 8.24
C SER A 139 -2.72 10.83 8.80
N ALA A 140 -1.51 10.28 8.72
CA ALA A 140 -0.27 10.86 9.21
C ALA A 140 0.78 11.00 8.09
N ILE A 141 1.38 12.19 7.94
CA ILE A 141 2.40 12.44 6.91
C ILE A 141 3.71 11.72 7.22
N SER A 142 4.01 11.47 8.50
CA SER A 142 5.25 10.83 8.94
C SER A 142 5.50 9.46 8.30
N LEU A 143 4.44 8.73 7.97
CA LEU A 143 4.47 7.39 7.35
C LEU A 143 4.73 7.44 5.83
N MET A 144 4.37 8.55 5.19
CA MET A 144 4.39 8.70 3.73
C MET A 144 5.75 8.31 3.15
N HIS A 145 6.82 8.87 3.69
CA HIS A 145 8.17 8.64 3.16
C HIS A 145 8.58 7.15 3.21
N VAL A 146 8.30 6.47 4.32
CA VAL A 146 8.65 5.06 4.53
C VAL A 146 7.89 4.16 3.56
N ILE A 147 6.60 4.44 3.33
CA ILE A 147 5.76 3.68 2.40
C ILE A 147 6.19 3.93 0.95
N LEU A 148 6.41 5.19 0.57
CA LEU A 148 6.84 5.56 -0.78
C LEU A 148 8.19 4.94 -1.13
N GLU A 149 9.16 4.98 -0.22
CA GLU A 149 10.46 4.33 -0.44
C GLU A 149 10.31 2.82 -0.64
N TYR A 150 9.47 2.16 0.15
CA TYR A 150 9.20 0.73 -0.02
C TYR A 150 8.56 0.43 -1.39
N LEU A 151 7.50 1.15 -1.76
CA LEU A 151 6.83 0.98 -3.05
C LEU A 151 7.79 1.19 -4.23
N MET A 152 8.65 2.22 -4.15
CA MET A 152 9.66 2.48 -5.18
C MET A 152 10.65 1.31 -5.31
N LYS A 153 11.16 0.79 -4.19
CA LYS A 153 12.04 -0.39 -4.19
C LYS A 153 11.36 -1.62 -4.80
N ARG A 154 10.06 -1.83 -4.54
CA ARG A 154 9.29 -2.94 -5.13
C ARG A 154 9.16 -2.83 -6.64
N VAL A 155 8.83 -1.63 -7.12
CA VAL A 155 8.64 -1.33 -8.55
C VAL A 155 9.96 -1.47 -9.33
N GLU A 156 11.07 -1.00 -8.73
CA GLU A 156 12.42 -1.18 -9.26
C GLU A 156 12.77 -2.67 -9.38
N LYS A 157 12.56 -3.43 -8.30
CA LYS A 157 12.93 -4.84 -8.24
C LYS A 157 12.17 -5.70 -9.24
N LEU A 158 10.88 -5.43 -9.46
CA LEU A 158 10.07 -6.12 -10.48
C LEU A 158 10.34 -5.63 -11.90
N GLY A 159 11.20 -4.62 -12.07
CA GLY A 159 11.69 -4.17 -13.36
C GLY A 159 10.65 -3.43 -14.20
N VAL A 160 9.62 -2.85 -13.56
CA VAL A 160 8.65 -1.97 -14.25
C VAL A 160 9.34 -0.67 -14.65
N ILE A 161 10.24 -0.17 -13.80
CA ILE A 161 10.82 1.16 -13.93
C ILE A 161 12.31 1.13 -13.51
N LYS A 162 13.15 1.88 -14.23
CA LYS A 162 14.52 2.22 -13.80
C LYS A 162 14.46 3.46 -12.89
N PRO A 163 14.92 3.42 -11.63
CA PRO A 163 14.78 4.52 -10.66
C PRO A 163 15.39 5.83 -11.12
N GLU A 164 16.50 5.74 -11.84
CA GLU A 164 17.28 6.89 -12.32
C GLU A 164 16.55 7.73 -13.37
N GLN A 165 15.42 7.25 -13.90
CA GLN A 165 14.71 7.89 -15.02
C GLN A 165 13.22 8.17 -14.77
N SER A 166 12.72 7.89 -13.55
CA SER A 166 11.28 7.97 -13.31
C SER A 166 10.90 8.98 -12.27
N ASN A 167 10.06 9.91 -12.71
CA ASN A 167 9.37 10.86 -11.84
C ASN A 167 8.28 10.18 -10.99
N LEU A 168 8.17 8.84 -10.96
CA LEU A 168 7.13 8.11 -10.23
C LEU A 168 7.02 8.53 -8.76
N PHE A 169 8.16 8.77 -8.09
CA PHE A 169 8.14 9.24 -6.70
C PHE A 169 7.33 10.54 -6.55
N ILE A 170 7.45 11.48 -7.48
CA ILE A 170 6.70 12.75 -7.45
C ILE A 170 5.20 12.49 -7.59
N ALA A 171 4.78 11.60 -8.51
CA ALA A 171 3.37 11.28 -8.68
C ALA A 171 2.77 10.63 -7.42
N LEU A 172 3.49 9.70 -6.80
CA LEU A 172 3.04 9.05 -5.57
C LEU A 172 3.03 10.03 -4.39
N ASP A 173 4.06 10.87 -4.24
CA ASP A 173 4.15 11.90 -3.19
C ASP A 173 2.96 12.88 -3.28
N GLU A 174 2.68 13.40 -4.47
CA GLU A 174 1.53 14.29 -4.69
C GLU A 174 0.20 13.59 -4.40
N ALA A 175 0.06 12.32 -4.77
CA ALA A 175 -1.15 11.55 -4.50
C ALA A 175 -1.37 11.33 -2.99
N PHE A 176 -0.31 11.02 -2.24
CA PHE A 176 -0.37 10.89 -0.78
C PHE A 176 -0.68 12.23 -0.10
N VAL A 177 -0.02 13.32 -0.52
CA VAL A 177 -0.30 14.66 0.01
C VAL A 177 -1.75 15.03 -0.25
N ASN A 178 -2.28 14.74 -1.44
CA ASN A 178 -3.70 14.97 -1.74
C ASN A 178 -4.62 14.23 -0.76
N ALA A 179 -4.37 12.94 -0.52
CA ALA A 179 -5.16 12.14 0.41
C ALA A 179 -5.12 12.67 1.85
N VAL A 180 -3.91 12.91 2.40
CA VAL A 180 -3.73 13.31 3.80
C VAL A 180 -4.13 14.76 4.05
N LYS A 181 -3.63 15.69 3.24
CA LYS A 181 -3.80 17.14 3.45
C LYS A 181 -5.11 17.67 2.89
N HIS A 182 -5.52 17.22 1.70
CA HIS A 182 -6.68 17.79 1.02
C HIS A 182 -7.95 16.97 1.28
N GLY A 183 -7.86 15.65 1.23
CA GLY A 183 -8.94 14.73 1.55
C GLY A 183 -9.27 14.70 3.04
N ASN A 184 -8.36 14.15 3.83
CA ASN A 184 -8.54 13.96 5.27
C ASN A 184 -8.32 15.23 6.09
N LYS A 185 -7.69 16.28 5.54
CA LYS A 185 -7.43 17.56 6.23
C LYS A 185 -6.56 17.40 7.48
N PHE A 186 -5.58 16.50 7.44
CA PHE A 186 -4.71 16.13 8.57
C PHE A 186 -5.47 15.55 9.79
N ASP A 187 -6.66 15.04 9.56
CA ASP A 187 -7.46 14.41 10.61
C ASP A 187 -6.95 12.98 10.87
N ALA A 188 -6.17 12.81 11.94
CA ALA A 188 -5.62 11.52 12.33
C ALA A 188 -6.69 10.49 12.75
N GLU A 189 -7.95 10.90 12.95
CA GLU A 189 -9.07 9.96 13.19
C GLU A 189 -9.53 9.27 11.90
N LYS A 190 -9.13 9.81 10.74
CA LYS A 190 -9.41 9.25 9.42
C LYS A 190 -8.27 8.38 8.93
N LEU A 191 -8.61 7.44 8.07
CA LEU A 191 -7.68 6.51 7.47
C LEU A 191 -7.29 6.95 6.05
N VAL A 192 -6.08 6.58 5.67
CA VAL A 192 -5.63 6.56 4.27
C VAL A 192 -5.37 5.11 3.91
N ARG A 193 -5.97 4.67 2.80
CA ARG A 193 -5.78 3.35 2.22
C ARG A 193 -4.92 3.48 0.97
N VAL A 194 -3.87 2.70 0.91
CA VAL A 194 -2.94 2.66 -0.21
C VAL A 194 -2.84 1.22 -0.66
N SER A 195 -2.99 0.98 -1.95
CA SER A 195 -2.71 -0.32 -2.54
C SER A 195 -1.80 -0.17 -3.74
N ALA A 196 -0.97 -1.20 -3.97
CA ALA A 196 -0.16 -1.32 -5.16
C ALA A 196 -0.26 -2.74 -5.71
N GLU A 197 -0.50 -2.85 -7.01
CA GLU A 197 -0.42 -4.08 -7.77
C GLU A 197 0.79 -3.96 -8.69
N VAL A 198 1.83 -4.75 -8.43
CA VAL A 198 3.10 -4.65 -9.16
C VAL A 198 3.40 -5.97 -9.83
N SER A 199 3.68 -5.92 -11.13
CA SER A 199 4.03 -7.06 -11.97
C SER A 199 5.24 -6.70 -12.84
N SER A 200 5.74 -7.63 -13.65
CA SER A 200 6.79 -7.32 -14.63
C SER A 200 6.34 -6.42 -15.80
N LYS A 201 5.04 -6.11 -15.91
CA LYS A 201 4.44 -5.34 -17.01
C LYS A 201 3.98 -3.95 -16.60
N GLU A 202 3.40 -3.82 -15.42
CA GLU A 202 2.86 -2.56 -14.92
C GLU A 202 2.88 -2.52 -13.39
N ALA A 203 2.86 -1.29 -12.87
CA ALA A 203 2.61 -0.95 -11.49
C ALA A 203 1.35 -0.10 -11.41
N ARG A 204 0.31 -0.61 -10.75
CA ARG A 204 -0.93 0.10 -10.46
C ARG A 204 -0.92 0.51 -9.01
N PHE A 205 -1.24 1.77 -8.73
CA PHE A 205 -1.36 2.31 -7.38
C PHE A 205 -2.78 2.82 -7.17
N THR A 206 -3.36 2.56 -6.02
CA THR A 206 -4.61 3.19 -5.60
C THR A 206 -4.41 3.84 -4.25
N ILE A 207 -4.77 5.11 -4.13
CA ILE A 207 -4.73 5.87 -2.88
C ILE A 207 -6.14 6.39 -2.62
N GLU A 208 -6.67 6.11 -1.44
CA GLU A 208 -8.01 6.51 -1.02
C GLU A 208 -7.98 7.16 0.37
N ASP A 209 -8.70 8.26 0.49
CA ASP A 209 -8.95 8.98 1.73
C ASP A 209 -10.44 8.94 2.14
N GLU A 210 -10.75 9.39 3.35
CA GLU A 210 -12.12 9.44 3.89
C GLU A 210 -12.75 10.84 3.80
N GLY A 211 -12.11 11.73 3.06
CA GLY A 211 -12.56 13.08 2.77
C GLY A 211 -13.79 13.14 1.87
N GLU A 212 -14.37 14.32 1.72
CA GLU A 212 -15.56 14.54 0.88
C GLU A 212 -15.28 14.30 -0.62
N GLY A 213 -13.99 14.25 -0.99
CA GLY A 213 -13.53 14.17 -2.37
C GLY A 213 -13.71 15.50 -3.10
N PHE A 214 -13.59 15.48 -4.43
CA PHE A 214 -13.71 16.67 -5.26
C PHE A 214 -14.26 16.32 -6.65
N ASP A 215 -14.81 17.32 -7.34
CA ASP A 215 -15.34 17.11 -8.69
C ASP A 215 -14.19 16.95 -9.70
N VAL A 216 -14.00 15.71 -10.14
CA VAL A 216 -12.99 15.28 -11.10
C VAL A 216 -13.21 15.96 -12.46
N ASN A 217 -14.45 16.30 -12.82
CA ASN A 217 -14.77 16.94 -14.11
C ASN A 217 -14.33 18.41 -14.14
N ASN A 218 -14.03 18.98 -12.97
CA ASN A 218 -13.56 20.35 -12.84
C ASN A 218 -12.02 20.41 -12.72
N ILE A 219 -11.33 19.27 -12.89
CA ILE A 219 -9.87 19.25 -13.04
C ILE A 219 -9.53 19.98 -14.34
N PRO A 220 -8.79 21.09 -14.28
CA PRO A 220 -8.36 21.80 -15.48
C PRO A 220 -7.53 20.88 -16.38
N ASP A 221 -7.71 20.97 -17.70
CA ASP A 221 -6.95 20.15 -18.66
C ASP A 221 -5.45 20.28 -18.38
N PRO A 222 -4.76 19.17 -18.05
CA PRO A 222 -3.37 19.21 -17.69
C PRO A 222 -2.42 19.57 -18.84
N LEU A 223 -2.91 19.49 -20.08
CA LEU A 223 -2.18 19.83 -21.29
C LEU A 223 -2.36 21.30 -21.70
N ASP A 224 -3.21 22.06 -21.00
CA ASP A 224 -3.42 23.48 -21.26
C ASP A 224 -2.27 24.33 -20.67
N PRO A 225 -1.55 25.11 -21.49
CA PRO A 225 -0.47 25.97 -21.04
C PRO A 225 -0.86 26.99 -19.95
N GLU A 226 -2.14 27.40 -19.87
CA GLU A 226 -2.61 28.34 -18.85
C GLU A 226 -2.65 27.71 -17.46
N ASN A 227 -2.79 26.39 -17.36
CA ASN A 227 -2.81 25.67 -16.08
C ASN A 227 -1.40 25.44 -15.52
N LEU A 228 -0.35 25.50 -16.34
CA LEU A 228 1.07 25.41 -15.91
C LEU A 228 1.48 26.54 -14.95
N PHE A 229 0.84 27.71 -15.04
CA PHE A 229 1.21 28.89 -14.26
C PHE A 229 0.41 29.08 -12.96
N LYS A 230 -0.63 28.26 -12.70
CA LYS A 230 -1.42 28.34 -11.45
C LYS A 230 -0.62 27.78 -10.27
N SER A 231 -0.73 28.41 -9.10
CA SER A 231 0.00 28.05 -7.87
C SER A 231 -0.68 26.93 -7.06
N SER A 232 -1.97 26.67 -7.30
CA SER A 232 -2.73 25.55 -6.76
C SER A 232 -3.11 24.56 -7.87
N GLY A 233 -3.17 23.27 -7.56
CA GLY A 233 -3.58 22.22 -8.51
C GLY A 233 -2.46 21.58 -9.34
N ARG A 234 -1.19 21.96 -9.13
CA ARG A 234 -0.04 21.37 -9.84
C ARG A 234 0.18 19.88 -9.54
N GLY A 235 -0.16 19.43 -8.33
CA GLY A 235 0.02 18.03 -7.94
C GLY A 235 -0.71 17.06 -8.87
N VAL A 236 -1.95 17.39 -9.21
CA VAL A 236 -2.75 16.62 -10.17
C VAL A 236 -2.09 16.64 -11.55
N LEU A 237 -1.58 17.80 -12.00
CA LEU A 237 -0.84 17.91 -13.27
C LEU A 237 0.40 16.99 -13.31
N PHE A 238 1.17 16.92 -12.23
CA PHE A 238 2.32 16.02 -12.15
C PHE A 238 1.89 14.57 -12.29
N ILE A 239 0.83 14.15 -11.59
CA ILE A 239 0.30 12.79 -11.68
C ILE A 239 -0.07 12.44 -13.13
N TYR A 240 -0.84 13.29 -13.82
CA TYR A 240 -1.23 13.07 -15.22
C TYR A 240 -0.05 13.07 -16.21
N ASN A 241 1.00 13.84 -15.93
CA ASN A 241 2.18 13.89 -16.81
C ASN A 241 3.14 12.71 -16.62
N ILE A 242 3.12 12.06 -15.45
CA ILE A 242 4.08 11.02 -15.07
C ILE A 242 3.49 9.63 -15.30
N MET A 243 2.21 9.46 -14.97
CA MET A 243 1.50 8.18 -15.04
C MET A 243 0.90 7.98 -16.43
N ASP A 244 0.76 6.73 -16.86
CA ASP A 244 0.21 6.41 -18.19
C ASP A 244 -1.32 6.35 -18.17
N GLU A 245 -1.90 5.95 -17.04
CA GLU A 245 -3.35 6.00 -16.80
C GLU A 245 -3.63 6.61 -15.43
N VAL A 246 -4.66 7.45 -15.35
CA VAL A 246 -5.10 8.11 -14.12
C VAL A 246 -6.63 8.12 -14.12
N ALA A 247 -7.21 7.61 -13.04
CA ALA A 247 -8.65 7.59 -12.85
C ALA A 247 -9.00 7.94 -11.40
N TYR A 248 -10.01 8.78 -11.21
CA TYR A 248 -10.61 9.01 -9.91
C TYR A 248 -11.98 8.31 -9.83
N ASN A 249 -12.41 7.91 -8.64
CA ASN A 249 -13.79 7.47 -8.43
C ASN A 249 -14.79 8.65 -8.54
N GLU A 250 -16.09 8.36 -8.58
CA GLU A 250 -17.13 9.38 -8.71
C GLU A 250 -17.11 10.44 -7.59
N ARG A 251 -16.74 10.03 -6.38
CA ARG A 251 -16.61 10.94 -5.24
C ARG A 251 -15.35 11.81 -5.33
N GLY A 252 -14.31 11.37 -6.03
CA GLY A 252 -13.01 12.05 -6.14
C GLY A 252 -12.11 11.90 -4.90
N ASN A 253 -12.36 10.90 -4.05
CA ASN A 253 -11.54 10.60 -2.86
C ASN A 253 -10.69 9.32 -3.03
N ARG A 254 -10.78 8.66 -4.19
CA ARG A 254 -9.95 7.52 -4.56
C ARG A 254 -9.30 7.79 -5.91
N LEU A 255 -7.99 7.75 -5.94
CA LEU A 255 -7.15 7.91 -7.12
C LEU A 255 -6.50 6.57 -7.47
N THR A 256 -6.71 6.10 -8.69
CA THR A 256 -6.01 4.97 -9.29
C THR A 256 -5.08 5.47 -10.38
N MET A 257 -3.83 5.04 -10.33
CA MET A 257 -2.77 5.43 -11.25
C MET A 257 -2.07 4.18 -11.79
N VAL A 258 -1.75 4.14 -13.08
CA VAL A 258 -1.02 3.02 -13.68
C VAL A 258 0.24 3.53 -14.36
N LYS A 259 1.36 2.88 -14.07
CA LYS A 259 2.60 3.03 -14.82
C LYS A 259 2.95 1.71 -15.49
N LYS A 260 3.04 1.73 -16.81
CA LYS A 260 3.44 0.58 -17.63
C LYS A 260 4.94 0.57 -17.79
N LYS A 261 5.49 -0.63 -17.92
CA LYS A 261 6.89 -0.81 -18.28
C LYS A 261 7.12 -0.18 -19.65
N SER A 262 8.08 0.74 -19.72
CA SER A 262 8.52 1.29 -21.00
C SER A 262 9.11 0.16 -21.83
N GLU A 263 8.55 -0.12 -23.00
CA GLU A 263 9.25 -0.90 -24.01
C GLU A 263 10.51 -0.11 -24.35
N ASP A 264 11.69 -0.63 -24.00
CA ASP A 264 12.94 -0.10 -24.57
C ASP A 264 12.73 -0.17 -26.09
N SER A 265 12.58 1.00 -26.72
CA SER A 265 12.58 1.08 -28.18
C SER A 265 13.88 0.45 -28.62
N ALA A 266 13.79 -0.76 -29.16
CA ALA A 266 14.92 -1.42 -29.80
C ALA A 266 15.37 -0.51 -30.95
N VAL A 267 16.43 0.26 -30.71
CA VAL A 267 17.16 1.04 -31.71
C VAL A 267 18.54 0.42 -31.87
#